data_AF-A0A927F2X8-F1
#
_entry.id   AF-A0A927F2X8-F1
#
_cell.length_a   1.000
_cell.length_b   1.000
_cell.length_c   1.000
_cell.angle_alpha   90.00
_cell.angle_beta   90.00
_cell.angle_gamma   90.00
#
_symmetry.space_group_name_H-M   'P 1'
#
loop_
_entity.id
_entity.type
_entity.pdbx_description
1 polymer ?
#
loop_
_entity_poly.entity_id
_entity_poly.type
_entity_poly.pdbx_seq_one_letter_code
_entity_poly.pdbx_strand_id
1 'polypeptide(L)'
;MVTIIDRSVWKAEPGRPVEGNWDPQKGGVVIHHMGGGSHPPDSGLHCYGMVKDIQSKHMDPGWRGWLPDWAPGYLETYDDIAYNFVVCQHGDIFEGRGLHVRSAANGTRSIVVSRAESVGANEGFYAILGLLGQEDQPSASMRASIKDLIEYLREHRTYPAGLMIRGHQDVFATECPGNLQPYVDNDSLEPPAPPPPATSVTIISRSRWGARPPVAHERTTWSARTGFTVHYSAGPTTQTPRQIQNYHMDGNGWSDIGYNFLVDAGGRAYEGRGWLTVGAHASGHNTSHVGVCFIGRDGDATPAAKSTIRALYRKANELSGKTLTPTYHGGLPGNSTSCPGADLRTWVQNGMDADDIPIGDSPPPSDGGGGGGMTSVRSVSAQQRAVNALGYSPALDVDGIWGPKTDAGVRWLQSRVGVTADGLWGPATEAAYTAHVGGGTSGGGMTSVRSVISQQSAVNSLGYTPPLGLDGVWGPKTDAGVRWLQGRVGVTVDGLWGPATERAYYSYVDGGAWLTVDGDFGPATISATQRAIGTPADGVWGPASRRALQRHLNRWAHADLVVDGDFGPASVRALQRHLNRMGGAGLDVDGAWGTSTTTALQRTLNRGRF
;
A
#
# COMPACT_ATOMS: atom_id res chain seq x y z
N MET A 1 -5.48 15.69 -30.41
CA MET A 1 -6.10 16.91 -29.86
C MET A 1 -6.52 16.58 -28.45
N VAL A 2 -5.99 17.32 -27.48
CA VAL A 2 -6.33 17.15 -26.06
C VAL A 2 -7.73 17.69 -25.83
N THR A 3 -8.57 16.89 -25.17
CA THR A 3 -9.91 17.34 -24.74
C THR A 3 -9.81 17.81 -23.30
N ILE A 4 -9.99 19.11 -23.09
CA ILE A 4 -10.03 19.71 -21.75
C ILE A 4 -11.49 19.99 -21.40
N ILE A 5 -11.92 19.47 -20.25
CA ILE A 5 -13.24 19.69 -19.69
C ILE A 5 -13.28 21.10 -19.11
N ASP A 6 -14.04 21.96 -19.81
CA ASP A 6 -14.25 23.36 -19.46
C ASP A 6 -14.91 23.52 -18.08
N ARG A 7 -14.58 24.63 -17.42
CA ARG A 7 -15.10 25.01 -16.09
C ARG A 7 -16.62 25.00 -15.98
N SER A 8 -17.33 25.31 -17.05
CA SER A 8 -18.79 25.27 -17.10
C SER A 8 -19.36 23.86 -16.97
N VAL A 9 -18.63 22.83 -17.43
CA VAL A 9 -19.10 21.44 -17.44
C VAL A 9 -19.09 20.86 -16.01
N TRP A 10 -18.04 21.14 -15.24
CA TRP A 10 -17.94 20.71 -13.83
C TRP A 10 -18.54 21.71 -12.83
N LYS A 11 -19.14 22.81 -13.33
CA LYS A 11 -19.86 23.84 -12.56
C LYS A 11 -18.96 24.55 -11.55
N ALA A 12 -17.81 25.02 -12.03
CA ALA A 12 -16.85 25.78 -11.24
C ALA A 12 -17.47 27.04 -10.63
N GLU A 13 -17.09 27.32 -9.39
CA GLU A 13 -17.30 28.64 -8.80
C GLU A 13 -16.40 29.68 -9.51
N PRO A 14 -16.83 30.94 -9.64
CA PRO A 14 -15.99 32.00 -10.17
C PRO A 14 -14.78 32.24 -9.25
N GLY A 15 -13.57 32.13 -9.81
CA GLY A 15 -12.35 32.51 -9.09
C GLY A 15 -12.28 34.01 -8.81
N ARG A 16 -11.52 34.41 -7.79
CA ARG A 16 -11.19 35.81 -7.51
C ARG A 16 -10.06 36.29 -8.44
N PRO A 17 -9.97 37.59 -8.77
CA PRO A 17 -8.89 38.10 -9.61
C PRO A 17 -7.51 37.82 -8.99
N VAL A 18 -6.64 37.15 -9.75
CA VAL A 18 -5.25 36.89 -9.35
C VAL A 18 -4.35 37.75 -10.22
N GLU A 19 -3.72 38.77 -9.64
CA GLU A 19 -2.67 39.55 -10.31
C GLU A 19 -1.28 38.92 -10.07
N GLY A 20 -0.45 38.93 -11.11
CA GLY A 20 0.95 38.54 -11.01
C GLY A 20 1.68 38.48 -12.36
N ASN A 21 2.98 38.75 -12.33
CA ASN A 21 3.89 38.51 -13.44
C ASN A 21 4.18 36.99 -13.48
N TRP A 22 3.56 36.26 -14.41
CA TRP A 22 3.69 34.81 -14.58
C TRP A 22 4.12 34.50 -16.01
N ASP A 23 5.09 33.60 -16.15
CA ASP A 23 5.61 33.16 -17.44
C ASP A 23 6.00 31.68 -17.35
N PRO A 24 5.10 30.75 -17.74
CA PRO A 24 5.33 29.32 -17.59
C PRO A 24 6.40 28.82 -18.58
N GLN A 25 6.79 29.64 -19.56
CA GLN A 25 7.83 29.30 -20.53
C GLN A 25 9.20 29.20 -19.88
N LYS A 26 9.41 29.92 -18.76
CA LYS A 26 10.68 29.94 -18.02
C LYS A 26 10.96 28.64 -17.27
N GLY A 27 9.92 27.94 -16.84
CA GLY A 27 10.04 26.68 -16.11
C GLY A 27 9.43 25.53 -16.90
N GLY A 28 8.12 25.35 -16.76
CA GLY A 28 7.38 24.24 -17.38
C GLY A 28 6.17 23.82 -16.56
N VAL A 29 6.18 22.61 -16.02
CA VAL A 29 5.09 22.10 -15.18
C VAL A 29 5.58 21.46 -13.88
N VAL A 30 4.74 21.51 -12.85
CA VAL A 30 4.88 20.79 -11.59
C VAL A 30 3.69 19.85 -11.42
N ILE A 31 3.98 18.58 -11.15
CA ILE A 31 3.00 17.52 -10.94
C ILE A 31 2.71 17.37 -9.44
N HIS A 32 1.42 17.17 -9.12
CA HIS A 32 0.89 17.05 -7.77
C HIS A 32 -0.02 15.83 -7.61
N HIS A 33 -0.26 15.42 -6.35
CA HIS A 33 -1.28 14.46 -5.94
C HIS A 33 -2.21 15.08 -4.87
N MET A 34 -3.28 14.39 -4.48
CA MET A 34 -4.25 14.91 -3.49
C MET A 34 -3.81 14.82 -2.03
N GLY A 35 -2.80 14.01 -1.68
CA GLY A 35 -2.32 13.82 -0.30
C GLY A 35 -2.52 12.40 0.23
N GLY A 36 -2.50 12.23 1.56
CA GLY A 36 -2.62 10.93 2.21
C GLY A 36 -4.00 10.27 2.05
N GLY A 37 -4.01 8.92 2.01
CA GLY A 37 -5.20 8.08 1.82
C GLY A 37 -5.31 7.52 0.38
N SER A 38 -5.84 6.31 0.23
CA SER A 38 -6.10 5.71 -1.09
C SER A 38 -7.38 6.26 -1.71
N HIS A 39 -7.32 6.72 -2.95
CA HIS A 39 -8.41 7.23 -3.76
C HIS A 39 -8.63 6.26 -4.93
N PRO A 40 -9.39 5.16 -4.70
CA PRO A 40 -9.60 4.15 -5.72
C PRO A 40 -10.26 4.76 -6.97
N PRO A 41 -10.00 4.20 -8.16
CA PRO A 41 -10.59 4.69 -9.40
C PRO A 41 -12.11 4.41 -9.42
N ASP A 42 -12.90 5.35 -8.92
CA ASP A 42 -14.37 5.35 -9.02
C ASP A 42 -14.83 5.95 -10.36
N SER A 43 -15.96 5.47 -10.90
CA SER A 43 -16.53 5.88 -12.21
C SER A 43 -16.37 7.38 -12.54
N GLY A 44 -16.13 7.73 -13.82
CA GLY A 44 -15.81 9.10 -14.26
C GLY A 44 -16.77 10.22 -13.79
N LEU A 45 -18.03 9.93 -13.43
CA LEU A 45 -18.96 10.88 -12.81
C LEU A 45 -18.51 11.37 -11.41
N HIS A 46 -17.73 10.56 -10.69
CA HIS A 46 -17.18 10.89 -9.37
C HIS A 46 -16.05 11.94 -9.46
N CYS A 47 -15.28 11.97 -10.56
CA CYS A 47 -14.18 12.89 -10.76
C CYS A 47 -14.64 14.37 -10.81
N TYR A 48 -15.80 14.64 -11.43
CA TYR A 48 -16.40 15.98 -11.44
C TYR A 48 -16.71 16.50 -10.03
N GLY A 49 -17.24 15.61 -9.17
CA GLY A 49 -17.53 15.95 -7.77
C GLY A 49 -16.26 16.22 -6.97
N MET A 50 -15.20 15.44 -7.19
CA MET A 50 -13.91 15.63 -6.52
C MET A 50 -13.26 16.97 -6.89
N VAL A 51 -13.21 17.33 -8.18
CA VAL A 51 -12.66 18.62 -8.63
C VAL A 51 -13.41 19.78 -7.98
N LYS A 52 -14.74 19.67 -7.88
CA LYS A 52 -15.58 20.68 -7.23
C LYS A 52 -15.35 20.78 -5.73
N ASP A 53 -15.22 19.66 -5.03
CA ASP A 53 -14.90 19.63 -3.59
C ASP A 53 -13.53 20.23 -3.30
N ILE A 54 -12.54 19.95 -4.14
CA ILE A 54 -11.19 20.56 -4.06
C ILE A 54 -11.28 22.08 -4.21
N GLN A 55 -12.03 22.58 -5.20
CA GLN A 55 -12.23 24.03 -5.35
C GLN A 55 -12.91 24.63 -4.13
N SER A 56 -13.99 24.01 -3.64
CA SER A 56 -14.75 24.50 -2.48
C SER A 56 -13.89 24.58 -1.22
N LYS A 57 -13.02 23.60 -0.98
CA LYS A 57 -12.09 23.60 0.16
C LYS A 57 -11.05 24.71 0.04
N HIS A 58 -10.46 24.89 -1.13
CA HIS A 58 -9.49 25.96 -1.38
C HIS A 58 -10.09 27.35 -1.17
N MET A 59 -11.35 27.55 -1.55
CA MET A 59 -12.04 28.85 -1.44
C MET A 59 -12.71 29.08 -0.07
N ASP A 60 -12.72 28.09 0.82
CA ASP A 60 -13.29 28.21 2.17
C ASP A 60 -12.31 28.96 3.10
N PRO A 61 -12.66 30.16 3.59
CA PRO A 61 -11.80 30.94 4.49
C PRO A 61 -11.61 30.30 5.87
N GLY A 62 -12.41 29.29 6.23
CA GLY A 62 -12.25 28.49 7.44
C GLY A 62 -11.36 27.25 7.26
N TRP A 63 -10.96 26.93 6.02
CA TRP A 63 -10.14 25.77 5.74
C TRP A 63 -8.66 26.06 6.03
N ARG A 64 -8.04 25.21 6.86
CA ARG A 64 -6.65 25.38 7.35
C ARG A 64 -5.60 24.65 6.50
N GLY A 65 -5.97 24.18 5.31
CA GLY A 65 -5.12 23.32 4.50
C GLY A 65 -4.84 21.97 5.16
N TRP A 66 -3.72 21.35 4.79
CA TRP A 66 -3.20 20.11 5.39
C TRP A 66 -2.27 20.37 6.59
N LEU A 67 -2.28 21.59 7.13
CA LEU A 67 -1.44 21.95 8.26
C LEU A 67 -2.00 21.33 9.55
N PRO A 68 -1.13 20.78 10.43
CA PRO A 68 -1.56 20.26 11.71
C PRO A 68 -2.08 21.38 12.63
N ASP A 69 -3.00 21.06 13.54
CA ASP A 69 -3.75 22.02 14.38
C ASP A 69 -2.89 23.01 15.21
N TRP A 70 -1.61 22.69 15.40
CA TRP A 70 -0.64 23.49 16.15
C TRP A 70 0.15 24.50 15.30
N ALA A 71 -0.01 24.50 13.96
CA ALA A 71 0.65 25.45 13.09
C ALA A 71 0.05 26.86 13.25
N PRO A 72 0.88 27.93 13.32
CA PRO A 72 0.39 29.30 13.41
C PRO A 72 -0.50 29.62 12.20
N GLY A 73 -1.68 30.17 12.47
CA GLY A 73 -2.77 30.33 11.50
C GLY A 73 -2.47 31.30 10.37
N TYR A 74 -1.73 30.85 9.37
CA TYR A 74 -1.89 31.35 8.01
C TYR A 74 -3.15 30.69 7.43
N LEU A 75 -4.26 31.43 7.43
CA LEU A 75 -5.39 31.08 6.58
C LEU A 75 -4.97 31.39 5.15
N GLU A 76 -4.42 30.40 4.44
CA GLU A 76 -4.27 30.50 2.98
C GLU A 76 -5.67 30.47 2.37
N THR A 77 -6.30 31.65 2.25
CA THR A 77 -7.47 31.77 1.40
C THR A 77 -6.99 31.70 -0.04
N TYR A 78 -7.30 30.62 -0.74
CA TYR A 78 -7.03 30.55 -2.16
C TYR A 78 -8.10 31.36 -2.91
N ASP A 79 -7.66 32.07 -3.94
CA ASP A 79 -8.55 32.82 -4.83
C ASP A 79 -9.43 31.93 -5.70
N ASP A 80 -9.01 30.68 -5.91
CA ASP A 80 -9.65 29.62 -6.70
C ASP A 80 -8.97 28.28 -6.38
N ILE A 81 -9.40 27.16 -6.98
CA ILE A 81 -8.65 25.90 -7.00
C ILE A 81 -7.16 26.17 -7.28
N ALA A 82 -6.24 25.64 -6.47
CA ALA A 82 -4.82 26.03 -6.54
C ALA A 82 -4.10 25.62 -7.84
N TYR A 83 -4.64 24.63 -8.56
CA TYR A 83 -4.02 23.98 -9.71
C TYR A 83 -4.54 24.54 -11.04
N ASN A 84 -3.68 24.59 -12.06
CA ASN A 84 -4.07 25.01 -13.41
C ASN A 84 -4.93 23.96 -14.09
N PHE A 85 -4.55 22.70 -13.95
CA PHE A 85 -5.26 21.55 -14.53
C PHE A 85 -5.33 20.41 -13.53
N VAL A 86 -6.35 19.57 -13.68
CA VAL A 86 -6.56 18.38 -12.86
C VAL A 86 -6.77 17.19 -13.79
N VAL A 87 -6.12 16.06 -13.53
CA VAL A 87 -6.21 14.84 -14.35
C VAL A 87 -6.66 13.68 -13.47
N CYS A 88 -7.70 12.96 -13.89
CA CYS A 88 -8.23 11.83 -13.13
C CYS A 88 -7.63 10.48 -13.56
N GLN A 89 -7.86 9.44 -12.75
CA GLN A 89 -7.45 8.05 -13.04
C GLN A 89 -8.09 7.48 -14.34
N HIS A 90 -9.14 8.10 -14.89
CA HIS A 90 -9.74 7.71 -16.18
C HIS A 90 -9.11 8.39 -17.40
N GLY A 91 -8.27 9.42 -17.19
CA GLY A 91 -7.67 10.23 -18.24
C GLY A 91 -8.44 11.51 -18.58
N ASP A 92 -9.53 11.82 -17.86
CA ASP A 92 -10.19 13.11 -18.05
C ASP A 92 -9.32 14.26 -17.53
N ILE A 93 -9.20 15.33 -18.31
CA ILE A 93 -8.46 16.54 -17.99
C ILE A 93 -9.47 17.66 -17.71
N PHE A 94 -9.47 18.19 -16.50
CA PHE A 94 -10.33 19.29 -16.08
C PHE A 94 -9.54 20.60 -16.07
N GLU A 95 -10.13 21.64 -16.62
CA GLU A 95 -9.62 23.00 -16.46
C GLU A 95 -9.84 23.46 -15.02
N GLY A 96 -8.74 23.66 -14.28
CA GLY A 96 -8.72 24.37 -13.01
C GLY A 96 -8.59 25.86 -13.28
N ARG A 97 -7.53 26.51 -12.79
CA ARG A 97 -7.23 27.92 -13.11
C ARG A 97 -7.00 28.19 -14.60
N GLY A 98 -6.69 27.15 -15.37
CA GLY A 98 -6.49 27.24 -16.82
C GLY A 98 -5.16 27.88 -17.23
N LEU A 99 -5.08 28.30 -18.49
CA LEU A 99 -3.85 28.75 -19.16
C LEU A 99 -3.35 30.13 -18.71
N HIS A 100 -4.27 30.98 -18.27
CA HIS A 100 -4.05 32.44 -18.15
C HIS A 100 -3.86 32.92 -16.72
N VAL A 101 -3.88 32.02 -15.76
CA VAL A 101 -3.90 32.37 -14.34
C VAL A 101 -2.78 31.62 -13.63
N ARG A 102 -2.02 32.35 -12.83
CA ARG A 102 -0.95 31.81 -12.00
C ARG A 102 -1.43 30.71 -11.05
N SER A 103 -0.67 29.62 -10.95
CA SER A 103 -0.89 28.58 -9.93
C SER A 103 -0.66 29.10 -8.51
N ALA A 104 -1.31 28.47 -7.54
CA ALA A 104 -1.03 28.70 -6.12
C ALA A 104 -0.45 27.47 -5.43
N ALA A 105 -0.24 26.36 -6.16
CA ALA A 105 0.02 25.05 -5.58
C ALA A 105 1.50 24.68 -5.44
N ASN A 106 2.41 25.31 -6.18
CA ASN A 106 3.82 24.90 -6.27
C ASN A 106 4.68 25.41 -5.10
N GLY A 107 4.15 26.35 -4.32
CA GLY A 107 4.84 26.99 -3.20
C GLY A 107 5.63 28.26 -3.58
N THR A 108 6.35 28.79 -2.60
CA THR A 108 6.98 30.13 -2.66
C THR A 108 8.48 30.11 -3.01
N ARG A 109 9.07 28.94 -3.28
CA ARG A 109 10.50 28.82 -3.59
C ARG A 109 10.82 29.28 -5.01
N SER A 110 11.99 29.88 -5.19
CA SER A 110 12.58 30.11 -6.51
C SER A 110 13.35 28.88 -6.98
N ILE A 111 13.14 28.49 -8.24
CA ILE A 111 13.77 27.34 -8.90
C ILE A 111 14.81 27.85 -9.87
N VAL A 112 16.02 27.29 -9.80
CA VAL A 112 17.09 27.59 -10.75
C VAL A 112 16.75 26.91 -12.08
N VAL A 113 16.48 27.71 -13.11
CA VAL A 113 16.10 27.23 -14.45
C VAL A 113 17.25 27.34 -15.45
N SER A 114 18.27 28.15 -15.13
CA SER A 114 19.54 28.17 -15.84
C SER A 114 20.66 28.67 -14.92
N ARG A 115 21.91 28.65 -15.41
CA ARG A 115 23.07 29.19 -14.66
C ARG A 115 22.93 30.68 -14.29
N ALA A 116 22.06 31.43 -14.98
CA ALA A 116 21.88 32.87 -14.79
C ALA A 116 20.47 33.27 -14.35
N GLU A 117 19.52 32.33 -14.25
CA GLU A 117 18.11 32.65 -14.03
C GLU A 117 17.46 31.71 -13.01
N SER A 118 16.64 32.30 -12.14
CA SER A 118 15.74 31.59 -11.25
C SER A 118 14.35 32.20 -11.36
N VAL A 119 13.31 31.36 -11.31
CA VAL A 119 11.91 31.77 -11.38
C VAL A 119 11.17 31.23 -10.17
N GLY A 120 10.21 31.98 -9.63
CA GLY A 120 9.34 31.45 -8.58
C GLY A 120 8.55 30.25 -9.08
N ALA A 121 8.35 29.23 -8.23
CA ALA A 121 7.67 28.00 -8.62
C ALA A 121 6.20 28.27 -9.03
N ASN A 122 5.54 29.17 -8.32
CA ASN A 122 4.23 29.70 -8.69
C ASN A 122 4.32 30.80 -9.75
N GLU A 123 5.46 31.16 -10.33
CA GLU A 123 5.56 32.21 -11.36
C GLU A 123 6.03 31.65 -12.71
N GLY A 124 6.67 30.48 -12.69
CA GLY A 124 7.31 29.87 -13.86
C GLY A 124 6.80 28.49 -14.26
N PHE A 125 5.84 27.90 -13.54
CA PHE A 125 5.41 26.52 -13.79
C PHE A 125 3.91 26.32 -13.63
N TYR A 126 3.24 25.76 -14.64
CA TYR A 126 1.88 25.24 -14.49
C TYR A 126 1.81 24.19 -13.38
N ALA A 127 0.71 24.14 -12.62
CA ALA A 127 0.45 23.09 -11.66
C ALA A 127 -0.59 22.09 -12.20
N ILE A 128 -0.23 20.80 -12.24
CA ILE A 128 -1.11 19.71 -12.69
C ILE A 128 -1.35 18.77 -11.51
N LEU A 129 -2.61 18.62 -11.09
CA LEU A 129 -3.01 17.70 -10.02
C LEU A 129 -3.48 16.36 -10.60
N GLY A 130 -2.87 15.26 -10.18
CA GLY A 130 -3.45 13.93 -10.33
C GLY A 130 -4.47 13.65 -9.24
N LEU A 131 -5.68 13.23 -9.60
CA LEU A 131 -6.69 12.73 -8.64
C LEU A 131 -6.33 11.31 -8.19
N LEU A 132 -5.23 11.20 -7.46
CA LEU A 132 -4.85 10.03 -6.70
C LEU A 132 -4.25 10.43 -5.35
N GLY A 133 -4.25 9.49 -4.42
CA GLY A 133 -3.52 9.58 -3.17
C GLY A 133 -2.03 9.32 -3.32
N GLN A 134 -1.28 9.59 -2.27
CA GLN A 134 0.17 9.45 -2.23
C GLN A 134 0.70 8.04 -2.61
N GLU A 135 0.02 7.00 -2.14
CA GLU A 135 0.40 5.59 -2.33
C GLU A 135 -0.35 4.90 -3.48
N ASP A 136 -1.28 5.60 -4.14
CA ASP A 136 -2.01 5.03 -5.27
C ASP A 136 -1.11 4.97 -6.51
N GLN A 137 -1.30 3.97 -7.35
CA GLN A 137 -0.58 3.90 -8.62
C GLN A 137 -1.30 4.75 -9.68
N PRO A 138 -0.59 5.60 -10.46
CA PRO A 138 -1.22 6.34 -11.55
C PRO A 138 -1.58 5.38 -12.69
N SER A 139 -2.82 5.44 -13.16
CA SER A 139 -3.29 4.62 -14.27
C SER A 139 -2.58 4.96 -15.58
N ALA A 140 -2.62 4.04 -16.54
CA ALA A 140 -2.13 4.29 -17.88
C ALA A 140 -2.82 5.49 -18.56
N SER A 141 -4.14 5.63 -18.38
CA SER A 141 -4.92 6.74 -18.93
C SER A 141 -4.55 8.08 -18.31
N MET A 142 -4.33 8.13 -16.99
CA MET A 142 -3.85 9.35 -16.33
C MET A 142 -2.49 9.76 -16.87
N ARG A 143 -1.52 8.84 -16.93
CA ARG A 143 -0.16 9.13 -17.42
C ARG A 143 -0.18 9.64 -18.87
N ALA A 144 -0.94 8.98 -19.73
CA ALA A 144 -1.10 9.40 -21.12
C ALA A 144 -1.71 10.82 -21.21
N SER A 145 -2.71 11.11 -20.38
CA SER A 145 -3.39 12.40 -20.39
C SER A 145 -2.56 13.53 -19.81
N ILE A 146 -1.74 13.27 -18.78
CA ILE A 146 -0.74 14.24 -18.29
C ILE A 146 0.29 14.50 -19.41
N LYS A 147 0.72 13.47 -20.16
CA LYS A 147 1.65 13.64 -21.29
C LYS A 147 1.08 14.50 -22.39
N ASP A 148 -0.10 14.13 -22.87
CA ASP A 148 -0.83 14.88 -23.89
C ASP A 148 -1.06 16.33 -23.45
N LEU A 149 -1.42 16.55 -22.17
CA LEU A 149 -1.59 17.88 -21.60
C LEU A 149 -0.27 18.69 -21.61
N ILE A 150 0.86 18.11 -21.21
CA ILE A 150 2.14 18.83 -21.25
C ILE A 150 2.51 19.22 -22.69
N GLU A 151 2.31 18.31 -23.65
CA GLU A 151 2.56 18.60 -25.07
C GLU A 151 1.65 19.74 -25.55
N TYR A 152 0.36 19.68 -25.23
CA TYR A 152 -0.59 20.76 -25.50
C TYR A 152 -0.16 22.11 -24.90
N LEU A 153 0.32 22.11 -23.65
CA LEU A 153 0.79 23.33 -22.98
C LEU A 153 2.06 23.88 -23.63
N ARG A 154 2.99 23.02 -24.08
CA ARG A 154 4.22 23.45 -24.78
C ARG A 154 3.93 24.02 -26.17
N GLU A 155 2.94 23.48 -26.86
CA GLU A 155 2.54 23.93 -28.20
C GLU A 155 1.60 25.17 -28.16
N HIS A 156 1.16 25.59 -26.98
CA HIS A 156 0.26 26.73 -26.87
C HIS A 156 0.94 28.04 -27.31
N ARG A 157 0.33 28.76 -28.27
CA ARG A 157 0.92 29.96 -28.89
C ARG A 157 1.17 31.13 -27.94
N THR A 158 0.27 31.36 -26.99
CA THR A 158 0.29 32.56 -26.12
C THR A 158 0.95 32.33 -24.75
N TYR A 159 0.81 31.13 -24.18
CA TYR A 159 1.35 30.79 -22.87
C TYR A 159 2.02 29.40 -22.93
N PRO A 160 3.11 29.25 -23.70
CA PRO A 160 3.77 27.97 -23.82
C PRO A 160 4.41 27.57 -22.48
N ALA A 161 4.26 26.31 -22.08
CA ALA A 161 5.06 25.76 -20.99
C ALA A 161 6.52 25.57 -21.42
N GLY A 162 7.44 25.82 -20.50
CA GLY A 162 8.85 25.47 -20.64
C GLY A 162 9.09 23.95 -20.68
N LEU A 163 10.36 23.57 -20.83
CA LEU A 163 10.71 22.16 -21.02
C LEU A 163 10.72 21.36 -19.70
N MET A 164 10.78 22.02 -18.54
CA MET A 164 10.99 21.31 -17.28
C MET A 164 9.70 20.60 -16.82
N ILE A 165 9.86 19.38 -16.31
CA ILE A 165 8.82 18.60 -15.63
C ILE A 165 9.36 18.29 -14.24
N ARG A 166 8.63 18.72 -13.22
CA ARG A 166 9.04 18.57 -11.82
C ARG A 166 7.92 17.93 -11.01
N GLY A 167 8.27 17.20 -9.96
CA GLY A 167 7.34 16.85 -8.90
C GLY A 167 7.26 17.97 -7.88
N HIS A 168 6.17 18.02 -7.11
CA HIS A 168 6.05 19.02 -6.06
C HIS A 168 7.21 18.94 -5.05
N GLN A 169 7.74 17.76 -4.76
CA GLN A 169 8.89 17.56 -3.85
C GLN A 169 10.18 18.23 -4.36
N ASP A 170 10.30 18.41 -5.67
CA ASP A 170 11.46 19.06 -6.28
C ASP A 170 11.42 20.59 -6.10
N VAL A 171 10.25 21.14 -5.76
CA VAL A 171 10.03 22.59 -5.60
C VAL A 171 9.59 22.99 -4.20
N PHE A 172 9.13 22.04 -3.36
CA PHE A 172 8.72 22.23 -1.97
C PHE A 172 9.05 20.98 -1.15
N ALA A 173 9.33 21.11 0.15
CA ALA A 173 9.62 19.93 0.99
C ALA A 173 8.31 19.20 1.35
N THR A 174 7.95 18.20 0.56
CA THR A 174 6.69 17.43 0.68
C THR A 174 6.86 16.03 0.12
N GLU A 175 5.96 15.11 0.48
CA GLU A 175 5.87 13.76 -0.11
C GLU A 175 5.11 13.76 -1.46
N CYS A 176 4.48 14.90 -1.80
CA CYS A 176 3.85 15.13 -3.10
C CYS A 176 4.92 15.19 -4.21
N PRO A 177 4.79 14.45 -5.33
CA PRO A 177 3.56 13.87 -5.87
C PRO A 177 3.43 12.36 -5.65
N GLY A 178 4.11 11.78 -4.66
CA GLY A 178 4.02 10.37 -4.32
C GLY A 178 4.44 9.47 -5.48
N ASN A 179 3.62 8.47 -5.80
CA ASN A 179 3.89 7.54 -6.90
C ASN A 179 3.88 8.14 -8.31
N LEU A 180 3.60 9.44 -8.47
CA LEU A 180 3.85 10.16 -9.73
C LEU A 180 5.32 10.60 -9.88
N GLN A 181 6.14 10.59 -8.81
CA GLN A 181 7.53 11.06 -8.87
C GLN A 181 8.40 10.32 -9.90
N PRO A 182 8.36 8.97 -10.00
CA PRO A 182 9.20 8.26 -10.96
C PRO A 182 8.92 8.61 -12.43
N TYR A 183 7.78 9.26 -12.68
CA TYR A 183 7.35 9.70 -14.01
C TYR A 183 7.65 11.19 -14.26
N VAL A 184 8.33 11.90 -13.38
CA VAL A 184 8.77 13.29 -13.64
C VAL A 184 10.29 13.42 -13.64
N ASP A 185 10.99 12.39 -13.17
CA ASP A 185 12.44 12.33 -13.14
C ASP A 185 13.02 12.44 -14.57
N ASN A 186 14.06 13.28 -14.74
CA ASN A 186 14.69 13.61 -16.03
C ASN A 186 13.84 14.42 -17.04
N ASP A 187 12.88 15.24 -16.58
CA ASP A 187 12.09 16.09 -17.48
C ASP A 187 11.24 15.30 -18.50
N SER A 188 10.88 14.05 -18.16
CA SER A 188 10.16 13.11 -19.03
C SER A 188 9.00 12.47 -18.29
N LEU A 189 7.81 12.43 -18.92
CA LEU A 189 6.64 11.65 -18.45
C LEU A 189 6.67 10.18 -18.86
N GLU A 190 7.73 9.76 -19.55
CA GLU A 190 7.97 8.36 -19.81
C GLU A 190 8.78 7.76 -18.66
N PRO A 191 8.38 6.58 -18.13
CA PRO A 191 9.23 5.88 -17.20
C PRO A 191 10.61 5.68 -17.84
N PRO A 192 11.71 5.77 -17.08
CA PRO A 192 13.03 5.52 -17.63
C PRO A 192 12.99 4.17 -18.35
N ALA A 193 13.44 4.15 -19.61
CA ALA A 193 13.49 2.93 -20.40
C ALA A 193 14.10 1.81 -19.54
N PRO A 194 13.53 0.59 -19.54
CA PRO A 194 14.10 -0.50 -18.77
C PRO A 194 15.59 -0.58 -19.12
N PRO A 195 16.48 -0.64 -18.11
CA PRO A 195 17.90 -0.65 -18.38
C PRO A 195 18.19 -1.78 -19.38
N PRO A 196 19.03 -1.53 -20.41
CA PRO A 196 19.37 -2.57 -21.36
C PRO A 196 19.85 -3.81 -20.61
N PRO A 197 19.55 -5.03 -21.08
CA PRO A 197 19.76 -6.24 -20.31
C PRO A 197 21.21 -6.31 -19.82
N ALA A 198 21.39 -6.16 -18.50
CA ALA A 198 22.71 -6.24 -17.87
C ALA A 198 23.20 -7.69 -17.92
N THR A 199 23.89 -8.06 -19.00
CA THR A 199 24.52 -9.38 -19.18
C THR A 199 25.97 -9.42 -18.69
N SER A 200 26.56 -8.30 -18.25
CA SER A 200 27.93 -8.28 -17.72
C SER A 200 27.96 -8.01 -16.21
N VAL A 201 27.82 -9.07 -15.40
CA VAL A 201 28.31 -9.03 -14.01
C VAL A 201 29.84 -8.98 -14.04
N THR A 202 30.44 -7.92 -13.51
CA THR A 202 31.90 -7.85 -13.36
C THR A 202 32.30 -8.60 -12.08
N ILE A 203 33.04 -9.69 -12.25
CA ILE A 203 33.51 -10.52 -11.13
C ILE A 203 34.97 -10.17 -10.83
N ILE A 204 35.23 -9.73 -9.60
CA ILE A 204 36.60 -9.49 -9.10
C ILE A 204 37.26 -10.85 -8.92
N SER A 205 38.27 -11.13 -9.74
CA SER A 205 38.97 -12.41 -9.75
C SER A 205 39.69 -12.70 -8.44
N ARG A 206 39.95 -13.98 -8.19
CA ARG A 206 40.78 -14.45 -7.08
C ARG A 206 42.11 -13.69 -6.93
N SER A 207 42.82 -13.47 -8.03
CA SER A 207 44.07 -12.72 -8.01
C SER A 207 43.88 -11.25 -7.58
N ARG A 208 42.78 -10.62 -8.00
CA ARG A 208 42.51 -9.19 -7.76
C ARG A 208 42.11 -8.88 -6.33
N TRP A 209 41.38 -9.76 -5.64
CA TRP A 209 41.10 -9.60 -4.20
C TRP A 209 42.15 -10.29 -3.30
N GLY A 210 43.16 -10.90 -3.93
CA GLY A 210 44.33 -11.46 -3.25
C GLY A 210 44.12 -12.84 -2.66
N ALA A 211 43.26 -13.71 -3.21
CA ALA A 211 42.95 -15.08 -2.75
C ALA A 211 44.20 -15.90 -2.35
N ARG A 212 44.10 -16.67 -1.26
CA ARG A 212 45.07 -17.72 -0.92
C ARG A 212 44.91 -18.89 -1.91
N PRO A 213 45.99 -19.63 -2.21
CA PRO A 213 45.87 -20.90 -2.91
C PRO A 213 44.98 -21.87 -2.12
N PRO A 214 44.06 -22.61 -2.78
CA PRO A 214 43.30 -23.66 -2.11
C PRO A 214 44.22 -24.85 -1.77
N VAL A 215 43.94 -25.56 -0.68
CA VAL A 215 44.63 -26.81 -0.30
C VAL A 215 44.26 -27.94 -1.26
N ALA A 216 43.00 -28.02 -1.66
CA ALA A 216 42.46 -28.99 -2.60
C ALA A 216 41.18 -28.44 -3.25
N HIS A 217 40.84 -28.94 -4.44
CA HIS A 217 39.60 -28.59 -5.12
C HIS A 217 39.07 -29.77 -5.92
N GLU A 218 37.74 -29.94 -5.91
CA GLU A 218 37.04 -30.92 -6.72
C GLU A 218 36.27 -30.21 -7.83
N ARG A 219 36.29 -30.76 -9.04
CA ARG A 219 35.62 -30.19 -10.21
C ARG A 219 34.21 -30.75 -10.35
N THR A 220 33.32 -29.96 -10.92
CA THR A 220 31.97 -30.37 -11.29
C THR A 220 31.65 -29.92 -12.72
N THR A 221 30.47 -30.28 -13.22
CA THR A 221 30.01 -30.01 -14.58
C THR A 221 28.72 -29.19 -14.57
N TRP A 222 28.41 -28.52 -15.67
CA TRP A 222 27.12 -27.84 -15.83
C TRP A 222 25.92 -28.79 -15.76
N SER A 223 26.08 -30.04 -16.21
CA SER A 223 25.04 -31.05 -16.08
C SER A 223 24.70 -31.35 -14.62
N ALA A 224 25.70 -31.41 -13.74
CA ALA A 224 25.52 -31.63 -12.31
C ALA A 224 24.93 -30.42 -11.58
N ARG A 225 25.10 -29.19 -12.08
CA ARG A 225 24.51 -27.98 -11.48
C ARG A 225 23.00 -27.93 -11.71
N THR A 226 22.20 -28.07 -10.66
CA THR A 226 20.73 -28.01 -10.73
C THR A 226 20.15 -26.83 -9.97
N GLY A 227 20.92 -26.16 -9.11
CA GLY A 227 20.40 -25.03 -8.33
C GLY A 227 21.42 -23.92 -8.05
N PHE A 228 20.89 -22.86 -7.47
CA PHE A 228 21.61 -21.65 -7.09
C PHE A 228 21.17 -21.24 -5.69
N THR A 229 22.08 -21.24 -4.73
CA THR A 229 21.76 -21.08 -3.30
C THR A 229 22.33 -19.77 -2.77
N VAL A 230 21.46 -18.93 -2.19
CA VAL A 230 21.85 -17.66 -1.54
C VAL A 230 22.13 -17.89 -0.05
N HIS A 231 23.22 -17.29 0.42
CA HIS A 231 23.70 -17.29 1.80
C HIS A 231 23.97 -15.86 2.28
N TYR A 232 24.11 -15.67 3.60
CA TYR A 232 24.86 -14.55 4.17
C TYR A 232 26.16 -15.06 4.83
N SER A 233 27.03 -14.14 5.23
CA SER A 233 28.22 -14.44 6.03
C SER A 233 27.97 -14.47 7.54
N ALA A 234 26.87 -13.83 8.01
CA ALA A 234 26.62 -13.47 9.41
C ALA A 234 27.69 -12.56 10.05
N GLY A 235 28.65 -12.07 9.27
CA GLY A 235 29.69 -11.12 9.67
C GLY A 235 29.29 -9.67 9.38
N PRO A 236 30.10 -8.69 9.82
CA PRO A 236 29.88 -7.29 9.46
C PRO A 236 30.04 -7.06 7.94
N THR A 237 29.34 -6.08 7.39
CA THR A 237 29.45 -5.70 5.95
C THR A 237 30.85 -5.24 5.54
N THR A 238 31.69 -4.88 6.51
CA THR A 238 33.11 -4.51 6.30
C THR A 238 34.03 -5.71 6.20
N GLN A 239 33.54 -6.94 6.41
CA GLN A 239 34.35 -8.14 6.29
C GLN A 239 34.82 -8.33 4.84
N THR A 240 36.05 -8.77 4.66
CA THR A 240 36.63 -9.02 3.34
C THR A 240 36.51 -10.51 2.95
N PRO A 241 36.49 -10.85 1.65
CA PRO A 241 36.58 -12.24 1.20
C PRO A 241 37.83 -12.96 1.75
N ARG A 242 38.93 -12.24 1.94
CA ARG A 242 40.16 -12.72 2.60
C ARG A 242 39.92 -13.20 4.03
N GLN A 243 39.20 -12.40 4.83
CA GLN A 243 38.88 -12.78 6.21
C GLN A 243 37.97 -14.01 6.26
N ILE A 244 36.98 -14.08 5.37
CA ILE A 244 36.10 -15.26 5.25
C ILE A 244 36.89 -16.50 4.82
N GLN A 245 37.81 -16.36 3.86
CA GLN A 245 38.68 -17.46 3.42
C GLN A 245 39.58 -17.95 4.56
N ASN A 246 40.21 -17.05 5.31
CA ASN A 246 41.04 -17.42 6.45
C ASN A 246 40.25 -18.14 7.53
N TYR A 247 39.03 -17.66 7.85
CA TYR A 247 38.16 -18.35 8.80
C TYR A 247 37.82 -19.78 8.35
N HIS A 248 37.47 -19.96 7.07
CA HIS A 248 37.17 -21.30 6.56
C HIS A 248 38.40 -22.23 6.53
N MET A 249 39.57 -21.73 6.13
CA MET A 249 40.77 -22.57 6.02
C MET A 249 41.43 -22.84 7.37
N ASP A 250 41.65 -21.79 8.16
CA ASP A 250 42.41 -21.87 9.41
C ASP A 250 41.51 -22.24 10.60
N GLY A 251 40.26 -21.77 10.59
CA GLY A 251 39.28 -22.05 11.64
C GLY A 251 38.56 -23.38 11.45
N ASN A 252 38.03 -23.64 10.24
CA ASN A 252 37.24 -24.84 9.97
C ASN A 252 38.05 -25.99 9.33
N GLY A 253 39.32 -25.76 8.97
CA GLY A 253 40.14 -26.76 8.27
C GLY A 253 39.71 -27.05 6.84
N TRP A 254 38.93 -26.15 6.21
CA TRP A 254 38.44 -26.37 4.84
C TRP A 254 39.52 -26.10 3.80
N SER A 255 39.38 -26.74 2.65
CA SER A 255 40.36 -26.59 1.56
C SER A 255 40.40 -25.21 0.93
N ASP A 256 39.32 -24.42 1.06
CA ASP A 256 39.18 -23.06 0.54
C ASP A 256 37.94 -22.37 1.14
N ILE A 257 37.72 -21.10 0.82
CA ILE A 257 36.46 -20.37 1.06
C ILE A 257 35.26 -21.20 0.59
N GLY A 258 34.21 -21.35 1.41
CA GLY A 258 33.12 -22.29 1.14
C GLY A 258 32.22 -21.95 -0.07
N TYR A 259 32.12 -20.66 -0.41
CA TYR A 259 31.18 -20.17 -1.42
C TYR A 259 31.79 -20.13 -2.83
N ASN A 260 30.95 -20.26 -3.85
CA ASN A 260 31.36 -20.11 -5.25
C ASN A 260 31.60 -18.65 -5.59
N PHE A 261 30.74 -17.75 -5.10
CA PHE A 261 30.85 -16.30 -5.24
C PHE A 261 30.46 -15.58 -3.96
N LEU A 262 30.94 -14.34 -3.81
CA LEU A 262 30.56 -13.45 -2.71
C LEU A 262 30.13 -12.09 -3.26
N VAL A 263 29.22 -11.41 -2.57
CA VAL A 263 28.74 -10.08 -2.94
C VAL A 263 28.76 -9.19 -1.70
N ASP A 264 29.36 -8.00 -1.80
CA ASP A 264 29.31 -7.02 -0.69
C ASP A 264 28.13 -6.04 -0.80
N ALA A 265 27.93 -5.25 0.24
CA ALA A 265 26.87 -4.24 0.30
C ALA A 265 26.96 -3.15 -0.80
N GLY A 266 28.12 -2.99 -1.43
CA GLY A 266 28.30 -2.09 -2.59
C GLY A 266 27.94 -2.74 -3.93
N GLY A 267 27.50 -4.00 -3.94
CA GLY A 267 27.18 -4.74 -5.15
C GLY A 267 28.40 -5.28 -5.90
N ARG A 268 29.59 -5.32 -5.29
CA ARG A 268 30.78 -5.91 -5.94
C ARG A 268 30.76 -7.43 -5.80
N ALA A 269 30.84 -8.15 -6.92
CA ALA A 269 30.97 -9.60 -6.93
C ALA A 269 32.44 -10.03 -6.85
N TYR A 270 32.74 -11.03 -6.02
CA TYR A 270 34.06 -11.63 -5.85
C TYR A 270 34.01 -13.11 -6.22
N GLU A 271 35.01 -13.56 -6.97
CA GLU A 271 35.21 -14.97 -7.28
C GLU A 271 35.67 -15.73 -6.02
N GLY A 272 34.84 -16.64 -5.53
CA GLY A 272 35.21 -17.64 -4.52
C GLY A 272 35.79 -18.87 -5.20
N ARG A 273 35.11 -20.02 -5.09
CA ARG A 273 35.49 -21.25 -5.81
C ARG A 273 35.17 -21.22 -7.31
N GLY A 274 34.38 -20.26 -7.78
CA GLY A 274 33.99 -20.12 -9.18
C GLY A 274 32.92 -21.13 -9.63
N TRP A 275 32.62 -21.17 -10.93
CA TRP A 275 31.46 -21.88 -11.48
C TRP A 275 31.51 -23.41 -11.37
N LEU A 276 32.65 -24.01 -11.75
CA LEU A 276 32.80 -25.46 -11.97
C LEU A 276 33.67 -26.15 -10.90
N THR A 277 33.75 -25.57 -9.71
CA THR A 277 34.40 -26.16 -8.54
C THR A 277 33.34 -26.43 -7.47
N VAL A 278 33.41 -27.59 -6.83
CA VAL A 278 32.48 -28.02 -5.78
C VAL A 278 32.57 -27.05 -4.58
N GLY A 279 31.41 -26.60 -4.10
CA GLY A 279 31.27 -25.72 -2.95
C GLY A 279 31.60 -26.40 -1.61
N ALA A 280 31.57 -25.64 -0.52
CA ALA A 280 31.45 -26.17 0.85
C ALA A 280 30.47 -25.29 1.65
N HIS A 281 29.32 -25.02 1.04
CA HIS A 281 28.33 -24.04 1.52
C HIS A 281 27.04 -24.69 2.02
N ALA A 282 26.68 -25.89 1.55
CA ALA A 282 25.45 -26.58 1.95
C ALA A 282 25.63 -28.11 1.91
N SER A 283 25.32 -28.77 3.03
CA SER A 283 25.46 -30.22 3.17
C SER A 283 24.55 -30.94 2.18
N GLY A 284 25.09 -31.90 1.43
CA GLY A 284 24.36 -32.65 0.39
C GLY A 284 24.15 -31.91 -0.94
N HIS A 285 24.47 -30.61 -1.01
CA HIS A 285 24.16 -29.76 -2.19
C HIS A 285 25.37 -29.06 -2.80
N ASN A 286 26.57 -29.24 -2.23
CA ASN A 286 27.82 -28.60 -2.67
C ASN A 286 28.17 -28.82 -4.15
N THR A 287 27.87 -30.01 -4.68
CA THR A 287 28.11 -30.37 -6.08
C THR A 287 27.02 -29.84 -6.99
N SER A 288 25.75 -29.94 -6.57
CA SER A 288 24.59 -29.58 -7.39
C SER A 288 24.28 -28.08 -7.41
N HIS A 289 24.74 -27.31 -6.42
CA HIS A 289 24.37 -25.90 -6.30
C HIS A 289 25.56 -24.95 -6.38
N VAL A 290 25.38 -23.86 -7.13
CA VAL A 290 26.26 -22.69 -7.05
C VAL A 290 25.87 -21.88 -5.81
N GLY A 291 26.78 -21.76 -4.84
CA GLY A 291 26.54 -21.01 -3.61
C GLY A 291 27.05 -19.58 -3.69
N VAL A 292 26.18 -18.60 -3.46
CA VAL A 292 26.51 -17.16 -3.44
C VAL A 292 26.25 -16.59 -2.06
N CYS A 293 27.28 -15.96 -1.47
CA CYS A 293 27.21 -15.40 -0.13
C CYS A 293 27.20 -13.87 -0.16
N PHE A 294 26.17 -13.28 0.45
CA PHE A 294 26.17 -11.87 0.79
C PHE A 294 27.04 -11.62 2.04
N ILE A 295 27.97 -10.67 1.93
CA ILE A 295 28.85 -10.25 3.02
C ILE A 295 28.11 -9.25 3.89
N GLY A 296 27.41 -9.79 4.90
CA GLY A 296 26.72 -9.04 5.93
C GLY A 296 25.87 -9.97 6.80
N ARG A 297 24.91 -9.38 7.50
CA ARG A 297 23.89 -10.03 8.32
C ARG A 297 22.51 -9.91 7.69
N ASP A 298 21.50 -10.42 8.39
CA ASP A 298 20.10 -10.19 8.02
C ASP A 298 19.78 -8.69 8.01
N GLY A 299 19.02 -8.25 7.00
CA GLY A 299 18.66 -6.84 6.79
C GLY A 299 19.75 -5.93 6.21
N ASP A 300 21.00 -6.39 6.10
CA ASP A 300 22.10 -5.59 5.57
C ASP A 300 22.16 -5.56 4.02
N ALA A 301 21.41 -6.44 3.34
CA ALA A 301 21.51 -6.61 1.89
C ALA A 301 20.87 -5.45 1.13
N THR A 302 21.73 -4.61 0.52
CA THR A 302 21.30 -3.46 -0.27
C THR A 302 20.68 -3.89 -1.62
N PRO A 303 19.90 -3.01 -2.28
CA PRO A 303 19.44 -3.23 -3.65
C PRO A 303 20.58 -3.56 -4.63
N ALA A 304 21.74 -2.89 -4.48
CA ALA A 304 22.92 -3.17 -5.28
C ALA A 304 23.45 -4.60 -5.08
N ALA A 305 23.44 -5.10 -3.85
CA ALA A 305 23.84 -6.48 -3.55
C ALA A 305 22.85 -7.50 -4.15
N LYS A 306 21.53 -7.29 -3.94
CA LYS A 306 20.46 -8.13 -4.51
C LYS A 306 20.55 -8.16 -6.06
N SER A 307 20.76 -6.99 -6.67
CA SER A 307 20.95 -6.85 -8.12
C SER A 307 22.14 -7.65 -8.65
N THR A 308 23.28 -7.59 -7.97
CA THR A 308 24.46 -8.37 -8.34
C THR A 308 24.29 -9.88 -8.13
N ILE A 309 23.63 -10.33 -7.04
CA ILE A 309 23.32 -11.75 -6.81
C ILE A 309 22.43 -12.29 -7.93
N ARG A 310 21.42 -11.52 -8.35
CA ARG A 310 20.54 -11.85 -9.48
C ARG A 310 21.31 -11.88 -10.81
N ALA A 311 22.26 -10.98 -11.02
CA ALA A 311 23.12 -11.01 -12.21
C ALA A 311 24.00 -12.26 -12.24
N LEU A 312 24.53 -12.71 -11.08
CA LEU A 312 25.24 -13.99 -10.96
C LEU A 312 24.32 -15.19 -11.26
N TYR A 313 23.06 -15.16 -10.80
CA TYR A 313 22.07 -16.18 -11.12
C TYR A 313 21.80 -16.28 -12.63
N ARG A 314 21.54 -15.14 -13.29
CA ARG A 314 21.35 -15.09 -14.75
C ARG A 314 22.57 -15.61 -15.50
N LYS A 315 23.77 -15.23 -15.06
CA LYS A 315 25.02 -15.72 -15.65
C LYS A 315 25.21 -17.23 -15.46
N ALA A 316 24.80 -17.79 -14.32
CA ALA A 316 24.82 -19.23 -14.09
C ALA A 316 23.85 -19.97 -15.03
N ASN A 317 22.66 -19.42 -15.25
CA ASN A 317 21.68 -19.99 -16.20
C ASN A 317 22.22 -19.95 -17.63
N GLU A 318 22.77 -18.82 -18.06
CA GLU A 318 23.41 -18.64 -19.37
C GLU A 318 24.51 -19.68 -19.59
N LEU A 319 25.46 -19.78 -18.66
CA LEU A 319 26.60 -20.68 -18.80
C LEU A 319 26.21 -22.17 -18.71
N SER A 320 25.15 -22.49 -17.97
CA SER A 320 24.67 -23.86 -17.84
C SER A 320 23.75 -24.30 -18.98
N GLY A 321 23.22 -23.36 -19.76
CA GLY A 321 22.22 -23.61 -20.80
C GLY A 321 20.85 -24.03 -20.25
N LYS A 322 20.58 -23.83 -18.96
CA LYS A 322 19.33 -24.19 -18.29
C LYS A 322 18.98 -23.25 -17.14
N THR A 323 17.72 -23.25 -16.75
CA THR A 323 17.27 -22.56 -15.55
C THR A 323 17.65 -23.37 -14.31
N LEU A 324 18.57 -22.85 -13.51
CA LEU A 324 18.88 -23.42 -12.19
C LEU A 324 17.77 -23.08 -11.21
N THR A 325 17.44 -23.99 -10.29
CA THR A 325 16.47 -23.73 -9.22
C THR A 325 17.03 -22.71 -8.23
N PRO A 326 16.45 -21.50 -8.11
CA PRO A 326 16.87 -20.54 -7.11
C PRO A 326 16.37 -20.98 -5.73
N THR A 327 17.24 -20.90 -4.73
CA THR A 327 16.90 -21.24 -3.34
C THR A 327 17.84 -20.53 -2.39
N TYR A 328 17.64 -20.76 -1.10
CA TYR A 328 18.41 -20.18 -0.02
C TYR A 328 18.84 -21.29 0.94
N HIS A 329 19.88 -21.06 1.75
CA HIS A 329 20.52 -22.14 2.53
C HIS A 329 19.54 -22.94 3.41
N GLY A 330 18.72 -22.26 4.21
CA GLY A 330 17.70 -22.90 5.05
C GLY A 330 16.56 -23.58 4.27
N GLY A 331 16.42 -23.32 2.97
CA GLY A 331 15.43 -23.95 2.09
C GLY A 331 15.91 -25.27 1.47
N LEU A 332 17.17 -25.66 1.72
CA LEU A 332 17.72 -26.90 1.17
C LEU A 332 17.34 -28.12 2.02
N PRO A 333 16.92 -29.24 1.41
CA PRO A 333 16.64 -30.47 2.13
C PRO A 333 17.82 -30.90 3.01
N GLY A 334 17.54 -31.18 4.29
CA GLY A 334 18.54 -31.62 5.27
C GLY A 334 19.43 -30.52 5.85
N ASN A 335 19.18 -29.23 5.54
CA ASN A 335 19.95 -28.11 6.07
C ASN A 335 19.09 -27.30 7.05
N SER A 336 19.43 -27.32 8.34
CA SER A 336 18.74 -26.55 9.38
C SER A 336 19.57 -25.32 9.76
N THR A 337 19.18 -24.15 9.25
CA THR A 337 19.92 -22.89 9.45
C THR A 337 19.00 -21.68 9.25
N SER A 338 19.30 -20.57 9.92
CA SER A 338 18.64 -19.28 9.70
C SER A 338 19.18 -18.53 8.47
N CYS A 339 20.28 -19.01 7.88
CA CYS A 339 20.88 -18.43 6.68
C CYS A 339 19.89 -18.50 5.49
N PRO A 340 19.69 -17.41 4.71
CA PRO A 340 20.45 -16.16 4.66
C PRO A 340 19.81 -14.99 5.43
N GLY A 341 19.03 -15.25 6.48
CA GLY A 341 18.24 -14.22 7.15
C GLY A 341 16.90 -13.99 6.47
N ALA A 342 15.98 -13.29 7.16
CA ALA A 342 14.63 -13.04 6.69
C ALA A 342 14.60 -12.22 5.40
N ASP A 343 15.41 -11.18 5.26
CA ASP A 343 15.39 -10.27 4.10
C ASP A 343 15.74 -11.00 2.79
N LEU A 344 16.92 -11.62 2.73
CA LEU A 344 17.35 -12.38 1.55
C LEU A 344 16.51 -13.62 1.31
N ARG A 345 15.99 -14.26 2.37
CA ARG A 345 15.06 -15.40 2.22
C ARG A 345 13.79 -14.96 1.50
N THR A 346 13.14 -13.90 1.96
CA THR A 346 11.91 -13.38 1.34
C THR A 346 12.17 -12.98 -0.11
N TRP A 347 13.27 -12.28 -0.37
CA TRP A 347 13.65 -11.88 -1.73
C TRP A 347 13.87 -13.09 -2.66
N VAL A 348 14.53 -14.15 -2.21
CA VAL A 348 14.71 -15.39 -3.00
C VAL A 348 13.40 -16.13 -3.20
N GLN A 349 12.54 -16.18 -2.19
CA GLN A 349 11.21 -16.79 -2.29
C GLN A 349 10.32 -16.07 -3.30
N ASN A 350 10.52 -14.75 -3.45
CA ASN A 350 9.89 -13.92 -4.46
C ASN A 350 10.66 -13.94 -5.79
N GLY A 351 11.37 -15.03 -6.13
CA GLY A 351 11.98 -15.20 -7.46
C GLY A 351 13.26 -14.40 -7.71
N MET A 352 13.82 -13.72 -6.71
CA MET A 352 14.95 -12.80 -6.87
C MET A 352 14.64 -11.68 -7.88
N ASP A 353 13.48 -11.04 -7.75
CA ASP A 353 12.99 -10.02 -8.68
C ASP A 353 13.84 -8.74 -8.72
N ALA A 354 13.60 -7.94 -9.77
CA ALA A 354 14.52 -6.92 -10.27
C ALA A 354 14.76 -5.72 -9.34
N ASP A 355 13.91 -5.42 -8.36
CA ASP A 355 14.24 -4.51 -7.25
C ASP A 355 13.16 -4.57 -6.15
N ASP A 356 13.55 -4.22 -4.93
CA ASP A 356 12.66 -3.56 -3.96
C ASP A 356 12.38 -2.12 -4.45
N ILE A 357 11.61 -1.98 -5.53
CA ILE A 357 10.87 -0.77 -5.97
C ILE A 357 9.49 -1.28 -6.47
N PRO A 358 8.36 -0.58 -6.23
CA PRO A 358 7.00 -1.12 -6.31
C PRO A 358 6.65 -1.80 -7.65
N ILE A 359 5.81 -2.83 -7.55
CA ILE A 359 5.29 -3.67 -8.63
C ILE A 359 4.84 -2.83 -9.85
N GLY A 360 5.40 -3.14 -11.02
CA GLY A 360 5.03 -2.58 -12.33
C GLY A 360 5.44 -3.52 -13.48
N ASP A 361 4.45 -4.04 -14.20
CA ASP A 361 4.46 -5.25 -15.01
C ASP A 361 5.28 -5.24 -16.32
N SER A 362 5.73 -6.43 -16.72
CA SER A 362 5.68 -6.86 -18.12
C SER A 362 5.18 -8.31 -18.19
N PRO A 363 4.41 -8.67 -19.24
CA PRO A 363 3.51 -9.82 -19.22
C PRO A 363 4.24 -11.16 -19.47
N PRO A 364 3.75 -12.30 -18.92
CA PRO A 364 4.23 -13.62 -19.32
C PRO A 364 3.52 -14.10 -20.60
N PRO A 365 4.09 -15.10 -21.31
CA PRO A 365 3.60 -15.57 -22.60
C PRO A 365 2.23 -16.25 -22.48
N SER A 366 1.49 -16.19 -23.58
CA SER A 366 0.12 -16.66 -23.74
C SER A 366 0.02 -18.18 -23.90
N ASP A 367 -0.31 -18.89 -22.82
CA ASP A 367 -0.72 -20.28 -22.86
C ASP A 367 -2.06 -20.40 -22.11
N GLY A 368 -3.14 -20.69 -22.85
CA GLY A 368 -4.52 -20.63 -22.38
C GLY A 368 -4.88 -21.65 -21.29
N GLY A 369 -5.72 -21.21 -20.36
CA GLY A 369 -6.38 -22.07 -19.37
C GLY A 369 -6.58 -21.34 -18.04
N GLY A 370 -7.82 -20.91 -17.76
CA GLY A 370 -8.14 -20.02 -16.64
C GLY A 370 -7.88 -20.58 -15.23
N GLY A 371 -7.67 -19.65 -14.29
CA GLY A 371 -7.84 -19.87 -12.85
C GLY A 371 -6.76 -19.26 -11.95
N GLY A 372 -7.07 -18.11 -11.34
CA GLY A 372 -6.59 -17.71 -10.00
C GLY A 372 -5.23 -17.00 -9.89
N GLY A 373 -5.26 -15.68 -9.66
CA GLY A 373 -4.09 -14.86 -9.29
C GLY A 373 -3.52 -15.19 -7.91
N MET A 374 -2.20 -15.07 -7.76
CA MET A 374 -1.44 -15.51 -6.60
C MET A 374 -1.26 -14.37 -5.57
N THR A 375 -1.73 -14.58 -4.34
CA THR A 375 -1.81 -13.61 -3.22
C THR A 375 -0.61 -13.70 -2.26
N SER A 376 -0.33 -12.59 -1.54
CA SER A 376 0.72 -12.44 -0.52
C SER A 376 0.66 -13.46 0.62
N VAL A 377 1.78 -14.12 0.90
CA VAL A 377 1.94 -15.07 2.01
C VAL A 377 2.01 -14.36 3.37
N ARG A 378 1.32 -14.88 4.39
CA ARG A 378 1.30 -14.34 5.76
C ARG A 378 2.68 -14.35 6.44
N SER A 379 2.94 -13.43 7.39
CA SER A 379 4.22 -13.35 8.13
C SER A 379 4.51 -14.59 8.99
N VAL A 380 5.78 -14.87 9.31
CA VAL A 380 6.18 -16.05 10.11
C VAL A 380 5.44 -16.13 11.45
N SER A 381 5.29 -15.02 12.16
CA SER A 381 4.52 -14.98 13.41
C SER A 381 3.04 -15.30 13.18
N ALA A 382 2.47 -14.91 12.04
CA ALA A 382 1.09 -15.28 11.67
C ALA A 382 0.97 -16.76 11.31
N GLN A 383 2.00 -17.35 10.71
CA GLN A 383 2.09 -18.80 10.47
C GLN A 383 2.20 -19.58 11.78
N GLN A 384 3.08 -19.16 12.69
CA GLN A 384 3.22 -19.76 14.03
C GLN A 384 1.90 -19.69 14.83
N ARG A 385 1.21 -18.55 14.80
CA ARG A 385 -0.13 -18.40 15.41
C ARG A 385 -1.15 -19.34 14.77
N ALA A 386 -1.15 -19.46 13.46
CA ALA A 386 -2.09 -20.31 12.74
C ALA A 386 -1.89 -21.80 13.04
N VAL A 387 -0.63 -22.24 13.15
CA VAL A 387 -0.26 -23.57 13.63
C VAL A 387 -0.77 -23.80 15.05
N ASN A 388 -0.53 -22.86 15.97
CA ASN A 388 -1.00 -22.97 17.35
C ASN A 388 -2.54 -22.95 17.45
N ALA A 389 -3.21 -22.15 16.63
CA ALA A 389 -4.66 -22.02 16.61
C ALA A 389 -5.38 -23.32 16.20
N LEU A 390 -4.74 -24.17 15.40
CA LEU A 390 -5.28 -25.50 15.07
C LEU A 390 -4.96 -26.57 16.15
N GLY A 391 -4.27 -26.19 17.22
CA GLY A 391 -3.99 -27.06 18.37
C GLY A 391 -2.68 -27.84 18.28
N TYR A 392 -1.66 -27.32 17.60
CA TYR A 392 -0.32 -27.92 17.61
C TYR A 392 0.25 -27.96 19.03
N SER A 393 0.83 -29.10 19.43
CA SER A 393 1.36 -29.31 20.78
C SER A 393 2.75 -29.97 20.76
N PRO A 394 3.74 -29.45 21.51
CA PRO A 394 3.66 -28.21 22.29
C PRO A 394 3.50 -26.99 21.38
N ALA A 395 2.80 -25.96 21.87
CA ALA A 395 2.61 -24.73 21.12
C ALA A 395 3.96 -24.12 20.72
N LEU A 396 4.02 -23.55 19.52
CA LEU A 396 5.15 -22.79 19.03
C LEU A 396 5.29 -21.48 19.80
N ASP A 397 6.54 -21.09 20.05
CA ASP A 397 6.85 -19.72 20.42
C ASP A 397 6.51 -18.79 19.25
N VAL A 398 5.69 -17.75 19.50
CA VAL A 398 5.28 -16.77 18.48
C VAL A 398 6.29 -15.63 18.47
N ASP A 399 7.50 -15.95 18.06
CA ASP A 399 8.65 -15.05 18.05
C ASP A 399 8.92 -14.43 16.66
N GLY A 400 8.17 -14.85 15.63
CA GLY A 400 8.38 -14.41 14.25
C GLY A 400 9.65 -15.00 13.62
N ILE A 401 10.32 -15.93 14.31
CA ILE A 401 11.55 -16.58 13.86
C ILE A 401 11.21 -17.92 13.22
N TRP A 402 11.62 -18.10 11.97
CA TRP A 402 11.44 -19.39 11.30
C TRP A 402 12.51 -20.38 11.77
N GLY A 403 12.18 -21.14 12.81
CA GLY A 403 13.03 -22.20 13.36
C GLY A 403 12.54 -23.61 13.00
N PRO A 404 13.29 -24.66 13.38
CA PRO A 404 12.91 -26.06 13.14
C PRO A 404 11.55 -26.44 13.70
N LYS A 405 11.15 -25.83 14.84
CA LYS A 405 9.82 -26.00 15.43
C LYS A 405 8.73 -25.39 14.53
N THR A 406 8.98 -24.22 13.95
CA THR A 406 8.04 -23.55 13.04
C THR A 406 7.85 -24.33 11.74
N ASP A 407 8.94 -24.82 11.12
CA ASP A 407 8.86 -25.70 9.95
C ASP A 407 8.03 -26.96 10.25
N ALA A 408 8.33 -27.65 11.36
CA ALA A 408 7.59 -28.84 11.78
C ALA A 408 6.10 -28.54 12.05
N GLY A 409 5.82 -27.39 12.65
CA GLY A 409 4.46 -26.92 12.90
C GLY A 409 3.68 -26.61 11.62
N VAL A 410 4.32 -25.99 10.63
CA VAL A 410 3.70 -25.69 9.34
C VAL A 410 3.46 -26.96 8.51
N ARG A 411 4.41 -27.89 8.47
CA ARG A 411 4.20 -29.22 7.86
C ARG A 411 3.05 -29.97 8.52
N TRP A 412 2.97 -29.92 9.85
CA TRP A 412 1.86 -30.50 10.59
C TRP A 412 0.53 -29.85 10.19
N LEU A 413 0.47 -28.51 10.13
CA LEU A 413 -0.73 -27.79 9.71
C LEU A 413 -1.13 -28.15 8.27
N GLN A 414 -0.18 -28.22 7.35
CA GLN A 414 -0.42 -28.62 5.96
C GLN A 414 -1.06 -30.01 5.87
N SER A 415 -0.55 -30.97 6.65
CA SER A 415 -1.16 -32.30 6.75
C SER A 415 -2.57 -32.27 7.34
N ARG A 416 -2.87 -31.31 8.23
CA ARG A 416 -4.18 -31.11 8.86
C ARG A 416 -5.20 -30.50 7.90
N VAL A 417 -4.78 -29.56 7.04
CA VAL A 417 -5.66 -28.81 6.13
C VAL A 417 -5.74 -29.43 4.73
N GLY A 418 -5.03 -30.54 4.48
CA GLY A 418 -5.18 -31.34 3.26
C GLY A 418 -4.33 -30.88 2.08
N VAL A 419 -3.14 -30.32 2.33
CA VAL A 419 -2.16 -29.95 1.29
C VAL A 419 -0.81 -30.67 1.52
N THR A 420 0.06 -30.63 0.52
CA THR A 420 1.42 -31.18 0.62
C THR A 420 2.16 -30.60 1.82
N ALA A 421 2.66 -31.48 2.71
CA ALA A 421 3.39 -31.10 3.92
C ALA A 421 4.87 -30.79 3.63
N ASP A 422 5.11 -29.82 2.76
CA ASP A 422 6.43 -29.41 2.30
C ASP A 422 7.13 -28.36 3.18
N GLY A 423 6.43 -27.83 4.19
CA GLY A 423 6.90 -26.80 5.11
C GLY A 423 6.81 -25.40 4.52
N LEU A 424 6.26 -25.25 3.32
CA LEU A 424 6.14 -23.99 2.60
C LEU A 424 4.73 -23.43 2.76
N TRP A 425 4.63 -22.29 3.44
CA TRP A 425 3.37 -21.57 3.51
C TRP A 425 3.14 -20.77 2.24
N GLY A 426 2.75 -21.44 1.16
CA GLY A 426 2.37 -20.79 -0.08
C GLY A 426 0.87 -20.46 -0.14
N PRO A 427 0.42 -19.89 -1.27
CA PRO A 427 -0.99 -19.62 -1.56
C PRO A 427 -1.91 -20.85 -1.41
N ALA A 428 -1.41 -22.06 -1.71
CA ALA A 428 -2.16 -23.30 -1.52
C ALA A 428 -2.36 -23.63 -0.03
N THR A 429 -1.30 -23.50 0.78
CA THR A 429 -1.37 -23.64 2.26
C THR A 429 -2.27 -22.56 2.86
N GLU A 430 -2.19 -21.33 2.36
CA GLU A 430 -3.03 -20.19 2.76
C GLU A 430 -4.52 -20.45 2.46
N ALA A 431 -4.84 -20.86 1.23
CA ALA A 431 -6.19 -21.15 0.80
C ALA A 431 -6.78 -22.33 1.56
N ALA A 432 -6.02 -23.41 1.73
CA ALA A 432 -6.46 -24.61 2.46
C ALA A 432 -6.65 -24.33 3.94
N TYR A 433 -5.74 -23.59 4.59
CA TYR A 433 -5.95 -23.13 5.96
C TYR A 433 -7.20 -22.26 6.08
N THR A 434 -7.39 -21.29 5.20
CA THR A 434 -8.54 -20.37 5.22
C THR A 434 -9.85 -21.11 5.00
N ALA A 435 -9.88 -22.08 4.08
CA ALA A 435 -11.03 -22.96 3.88
C ALA A 435 -11.31 -23.85 5.10
N HIS A 436 -10.25 -24.36 5.76
CA HIS A 436 -10.36 -25.20 6.94
C HIS A 436 -10.89 -24.43 8.16
N VAL A 437 -10.50 -23.17 8.34
CA VAL A 437 -10.99 -22.32 9.45
C VAL A 437 -12.29 -21.57 9.11
N GLY A 438 -12.57 -21.36 7.81
CA GLY A 438 -13.70 -20.61 7.29
C GLY A 438 -14.89 -21.46 6.85
N GLY A 439 -14.99 -22.71 7.31
CA GLY A 439 -16.10 -23.63 7.01
C GLY A 439 -17.45 -23.14 7.55
N GLY A 440 -18.05 -22.17 6.86
CA GLY A 440 -19.34 -21.55 7.16
C GLY A 440 -19.80 -20.67 6.01
N THR A 441 -20.39 -21.31 5.00
CA THR A 441 -21.19 -20.77 3.88
C THR A 441 -20.51 -19.96 2.76
N SER A 442 -20.81 -20.43 1.54
CA SER A 442 -20.48 -19.91 0.22
C SER A 442 -20.99 -18.49 -0.01
N GLY A 443 -20.18 -17.63 -0.64
CA GLY A 443 -20.64 -16.36 -1.21
C GLY A 443 -19.53 -15.34 -1.44
N GLY A 444 -19.13 -15.20 -2.72
CA GLY A 444 -18.64 -13.96 -3.33
C GLY A 444 -17.58 -13.12 -2.61
N GLY A 445 -16.33 -13.25 -3.08
CA GLY A 445 -15.36 -12.17 -3.28
C GLY A 445 -15.15 -11.11 -2.19
N MET A 446 -14.12 -11.29 -1.36
CA MET A 446 -13.18 -10.22 -1.01
C MET A 446 -11.77 -10.82 -0.90
N THR A 447 -10.81 -10.30 -1.67
CA THR A 447 -9.46 -10.86 -1.84
C THR A 447 -8.34 -10.04 -1.20
N SER A 448 -8.63 -9.05 -0.37
CA SER A 448 -7.57 -8.36 0.40
C SER A 448 -7.99 -8.01 1.83
N VAL A 449 -7.04 -8.19 2.74
CA VAL A 449 -7.04 -7.67 4.11
C VAL A 449 -6.04 -6.53 4.17
N ARG A 450 -6.38 -5.42 4.82
CA ARG A 450 -5.55 -4.21 4.90
C ARG A 450 -4.23 -4.41 5.69
N SER A 451 -3.23 -3.57 5.39
CA SER A 451 -1.91 -3.54 6.06
C SER A 451 -2.00 -3.21 7.56
N VAL A 452 -1.00 -3.59 8.36
CA VAL A 452 -0.99 -3.38 9.83
C VAL A 452 -1.18 -1.92 10.21
N ILE A 453 -0.51 -0.99 9.51
CA ILE A 453 -0.67 0.44 9.74
C ILE A 453 -2.09 0.92 9.43
N SER A 454 -2.74 0.37 8.39
CA SER A 454 -4.15 0.63 8.08
C SER A 454 -5.11 0.02 9.09
N GLN A 455 -4.74 -1.07 9.75
CA GLN A 455 -5.50 -1.63 10.88
C GLN A 455 -5.36 -0.74 12.12
N GLN A 456 -4.14 -0.29 12.45
CA GLN A 456 -3.90 0.66 13.54
C GLN A 456 -4.66 1.98 13.32
N SER A 457 -4.65 2.49 12.08
CA SER A 457 -5.42 3.66 11.67
C SER A 457 -6.93 3.43 11.80
N ALA A 458 -7.43 2.27 11.37
CA ALA A 458 -8.83 1.91 11.48
C ALA A 458 -9.31 1.71 12.93
N VAL A 459 -8.45 1.21 13.81
CA VAL A 459 -8.73 1.16 15.26
C VAL A 459 -8.85 2.58 15.83
N ASN A 460 -7.92 3.47 15.45
CA ASN A 460 -7.93 4.86 15.89
C ASN A 460 -9.12 5.65 15.33
N SER A 461 -9.53 5.39 14.08
CA SER A 461 -10.65 6.08 13.42
C SER A 461 -11.98 5.81 14.11
N LEU A 462 -12.12 4.68 14.79
CA LEU A 462 -13.29 4.38 15.62
C LEU A 462 -13.19 4.96 17.03
N GLY A 463 -12.11 5.66 17.40
CA GLY A 463 -11.95 6.36 18.67
C GLY A 463 -11.31 5.55 19.80
N TYR A 464 -10.43 4.58 19.50
CA TYR A 464 -9.65 3.86 20.51
C TYR A 464 -8.75 4.82 21.30
N THR A 465 -8.75 4.73 22.64
CA THR A 465 -8.00 5.65 23.52
C THR A 465 -7.21 4.88 24.57
N PRO A 466 -5.90 5.19 24.78
CA PRO A 466 -5.09 6.13 23.99
C PRO A 466 -4.87 5.63 22.55
N PRO A 467 -4.72 6.54 21.57
CA PRO A 467 -4.56 6.13 20.18
C PRO A 467 -3.30 5.29 20.01
N LEU A 468 -3.38 4.32 19.09
CA LEU A 468 -2.23 3.51 18.69
C LEU A 468 -1.22 4.36 17.91
N GLY A 469 0.06 4.07 18.10
CA GLY A 469 1.10 4.56 17.18
C GLY A 469 0.93 3.89 15.82
N LEU A 470 1.03 4.69 14.74
CA LEU A 470 0.96 4.20 13.36
C LEU A 470 2.35 3.79 12.89
N ASP A 471 2.93 2.80 13.57
CA ASP A 471 4.29 2.32 13.32
C ASP A 471 4.34 1.14 12.35
N GLY A 472 3.18 0.59 11.95
CA GLY A 472 3.09 -0.57 11.06
C GLY A 472 3.54 -1.88 11.70
N VAL A 473 3.82 -1.90 13.01
CA VAL A 473 4.31 -3.06 13.75
C VAL A 473 3.17 -3.75 14.49
N TRP A 474 3.03 -5.07 14.33
CA TRP A 474 2.03 -5.83 15.08
C TRP A 474 2.50 -6.11 16.51
N GLY A 475 2.22 -5.19 17.42
CA GLY A 475 2.53 -5.32 18.84
C GLY A 475 1.32 -5.69 19.72
N PRO A 476 1.53 -5.94 21.04
CA PRO A 476 0.45 -6.20 21.99
C PRO A 476 -0.63 -5.11 22.05
N LYS A 477 -0.26 -3.85 21.78
CA LYS A 477 -1.20 -2.72 21.72
C LYS A 477 -2.08 -2.79 20.46
N THR A 478 -1.52 -3.18 19.32
CA THR A 478 -2.27 -3.39 18.08
C THR A 478 -3.23 -4.56 18.21
N ASP A 479 -2.81 -5.68 18.80
CA ASP A 479 -3.69 -6.82 19.10
C ASP A 479 -4.90 -6.41 19.97
N ALA A 480 -4.64 -5.69 21.06
CA ALA A 480 -5.70 -5.18 21.95
C ALA A 480 -6.65 -4.20 21.24
N GLY A 481 -6.11 -3.34 20.37
CA GLY A 481 -6.88 -2.42 19.55
C GLY A 481 -7.78 -3.09 18.52
N VAL A 482 -7.28 -4.12 17.82
CA VAL A 482 -8.06 -4.89 16.85
C VAL A 482 -9.16 -5.70 17.54
N ARG A 483 -8.88 -6.34 18.68
CA ARG A 483 -9.91 -7.03 19.49
C ARG A 483 -11.01 -6.06 19.94
N TRP A 484 -10.64 -4.86 20.36
CA TRP A 484 -11.60 -3.82 20.72
C TRP A 484 -12.47 -3.40 19.52
N LEU A 485 -11.87 -3.19 18.35
CA LEU A 485 -12.58 -2.84 17.13
C LEU A 485 -13.56 -3.94 16.71
N GLN A 486 -13.15 -5.21 16.76
CA GLN A 486 -14.00 -6.36 16.46
C GLN A 486 -15.25 -6.40 17.32
N GLY A 487 -15.10 -6.14 18.62
CA GLY A 487 -16.23 -6.00 19.53
C GLY A 487 -17.14 -4.82 19.17
N ARG A 488 -16.56 -3.73 18.67
CA ARG A 488 -17.28 -2.51 18.25
C ARG A 488 -18.04 -2.65 16.94
N VAL A 489 -17.49 -3.39 15.97
CA VAL A 489 -18.12 -3.62 14.66
C VAL A 489 -18.98 -4.89 14.61
N GLY A 490 -19.06 -5.64 15.72
CA GLY A 490 -19.99 -6.76 15.88
C GLY A 490 -19.55 -8.05 15.20
N VAL A 491 -18.26 -8.39 15.26
CA VAL A 491 -17.69 -9.66 14.77
C VAL A 491 -16.99 -10.43 15.88
N THR A 492 -16.64 -11.69 15.61
CA THR A 492 -15.87 -12.54 16.52
C THR A 492 -14.59 -11.82 16.98
N VAL A 493 -14.39 -11.74 18.30
CA VAL A 493 -13.24 -11.07 18.92
C VAL A 493 -12.07 -12.05 19.06
N ASP A 494 -11.36 -12.28 17.97
CA ASP A 494 -10.22 -13.21 17.90
C ASP A 494 -8.85 -12.51 17.83
N GLY A 495 -8.83 -11.18 17.65
CA GLY A 495 -7.63 -10.36 17.47
C GLY A 495 -7.00 -10.49 16.09
N LEU A 496 -7.70 -11.10 15.13
CA LEU A 496 -7.26 -11.29 13.77
C LEU A 496 -8.10 -10.42 12.82
N TRP A 497 -7.45 -9.55 12.07
CA TRP A 497 -8.12 -8.77 11.04
C TRP A 497 -8.26 -9.59 9.77
N GLY A 498 -9.26 -10.47 9.72
CA GLY A 498 -9.59 -11.25 8.52
C GLY A 498 -10.62 -10.56 7.62
N PRO A 499 -11.01 -11.17 6.49
CA PRO A 499 -12.04 -10.66 5.60
C PRO A 499 -13.40 -10.40 6.28
N ALA A 500 -13.72 -11.12 7.36
CA ALA A 500 -14.92 -10.85 8.16
C ALA A 500 -14.80 -9.55 8.98
N THR A 501 -13.65 -9.31 9.62
CA THR A 501 -13.32 -8.06 10.31
C THR A 501 -13.24 -6.90 9.33
N GLU A 502 -12.62 -7.11 8.16
CA GLU A 502 -12.53 -6.16 7.06
C GLU A 502 -13.93 -5.82 6.53
N ARG A 503 -14.78 -6.82 6.26
CA ARG A 503 -16.17 -6.65 5.82
C ARG A 503 -17.01 -5.95 6.86
N ALA A 504 -16.84 -6.26 8.14
CA ALA A 504 -17.61 -5.62 9.20
C ALA A 504 -17.14 -4.20 9.46
N TYR A 505 -15.83 -3.95 9.40
CA TYR A 505 -15.28 -2.60 9.40
C TYR A 505 -15.80 -1.80 8.20
N TYR A 506 -15.71 -2.30 6.97
CA TYR A 506 -16.28 -1.64 5.80
C TYR A 506 -17.80 -1.59 5.83
N SER A 507 -18.51 -2.54 6.40
CA SER A 507 -19.96 -2.40 6.62
C SER A 507 -20.27 -1.33 7.68
N TYR A 508 -19.36 -1.14 8.63
CA TYR A 508 -19.43 -0.09 9.65
C TYR A 508 -19.03 1.29 9.08
N VAL A 509 -18.09 1.37 8.13
CA VAL A 509 -17.60 2.62 7.52
C VAL A 509 -18.19 2.96 6.14
N ASP A 510 -18.39 1.98 5.25
CA ASP A 510 -18.99 2.05 3.89
C ASP A 510 -20.47 1.61 3.84
N GLY A 511 -20.96 0.80 4.79
CA GLY A 511 -22.39 0.48 4.93
C GLY A 511 -23.24 1.66 5.43
N GLY A 512 -22.63 2.83 5.53
CA GLY A 512 -23.26 4.12 5.78
C GLY A 512 -23.02 5.10 4.63
N ALA A 513 -23.10 4.64 3.37
CA ALA A 513 -23.39 5.54 2.26
C ALA A 513 -24.43 6.55 2.73
N TRP A 514 -24.22 7.80 2.34
CA TRP A 514 -25.26 8.79 2.39
C TRP A 514 -26.57 8.12 1.95
N LEU A 515 -27.47 7.90 2.90
CA LEU A 515 -28.80 7.40 2.64
C LEU A 515 -29.33 8.25 1.49
N THR A 516 -29.74 7.60 0.41
CA THR A 516 -30.50 8.28 -0.64
C THR A 516 -31.62 9.01 0.08
N VAL A 517 -31.66 10.34 -0.07
CA VAL A 517 -32.65 11.15 0.62
C VAL A 517 -33.93 11.10 -0.20
N ASP A 518 -34.56 9.94 -0.19
CA ASP A 518 -35.78 9.59 -0.92
C ASP A 518 -37.02 9.61 -0.02
N GLY A 519 -36.83 9.71 1.31
CA GLY A 519 -37.90 9.65 2.29
C GLY A 519 -38.51 8.26 2.44
N ASP A 520 -37.85 7.21 1.92
CA ASP A 520 -38.22 5.81 2.14
C ASP A 520 -37.57 5.26 3.42
N PHE A 521 -38.39 4.70 4.30
CA PHE A 521 -37.93 4.08 5.54
C PHE A 521 -37.68 2.59 5.31
N GLY A 522 -36.96 2.28 4.24
CA GLY A 522 -36.60 0.92 3.84
C GLY A 522 -35.43 0.33 4.64
N PRO A 523 -35.00 -0.90 4.32
CA PRO A 523 -33.99 -1.64 5.09
C PRO A 523 -32.69 -0.89 5.34
N ALA A 524 -32.23 -0.08 4.38
CA ALA A 524 -31.02 0.75 4.54
C ALA A 524 -31.20 1.84 5.60
N THR A 525 -32.30 2.60 5.55
CA THR A 525 -32.64 3.63 6.54
C THR A 525 -32.87 3.02 7.92
N ILE A 526 -33.48 1.82 7.98
CA ILE A 526 -33.69 1.05 9.21
C ILE A 526 -32.35 0.63 9.82
N SER A 527 -31.47 -0.02 9.06
CA SER A 527 -30.15 -0.43 9.53
C SER A 527 -29.32 0.76 10.02
N ALA A 528 -29.37 1.90 9.32
CA ALA A 528 -28.68 3.12 9.74
C ALA A 528 -29.24 3.68 11.06
N THR A 529 -30.56 3.70 11.21
CA THR A 529 -31.22 4.12 12.45
C THR A 529 -30.86 3.17 13.60
N GLN A 530 -30.85 1.86 13.35
CA GLN A 530 -30.50 0.83 14.33
C GLN A 530 -29.04 0.98 14.81
N ARG A 531 -28.10 1.26 13.91
CA ARG A 531 -26.71 1.56 14.26
C ARG A 531 -26.61 2.79 15.17
N ALA A 532 -27.28 3.87 14.81
CA ALA A 532 -27.20 5.13 15.56
C ALA A 532 -27.83 5.03 16.97
N ILE A 533 -28.86 4.19 17.14
CA ILE A 533 -29.50 3.95 18.45
C ILE A 533 -28.88 2.77 19.23
N GLY A 534 -27.81 2.15 18.72
CA GLY A 534 -27.05 1.11 19.42
C GLY A 534 -27.78 -0.24 19.54
N THR A 535 -28.53 -0.65 18.52
CA THR A 535 -29.17 -1.98 18.42
C THR A 535 -28.63 -2.75 17.21
N PRO A 536 -28.69 -4.10 17.17
CA PRO A 536 -28.29 -4.86 16.00
C PRO A 536 -28.97 -4.34 14.72
N ALA A 537 -28.17 -4.09 13.69
CA ALA A 537 -28.58 -3.44 12.45
C ALA A 537 -29.05 -4.44 11.39
N ASP A 538 -30.10 -5.18 11.71
CA ASP A 538 -30.68 -6.23 10.86
C ASP A 538 -31.54 -5.72 9.70
N GLY A 539 -31.80 -4.41 9.62
CA GLY A 539 -32.61 -3.81 8.56
C GLY A 539 -34.11 -4.05 8.71
N VAL A 540 -34.53 -4.62 9.84
CA VAL A 540 -35.94 -4.95 10.14
C VAL A 540 -36.48 -4.02 11.22
N TRP A 541 -37.59 -3.33 10.95
CA TRP A 541 -38.18 -2.38 11.91
C TRP A 541 -39.13 -3.05 12.92
N GLY A 542 -38.55 -3.86 13.80
CA GLY A 542 -39.26 -4.62 14.82
C GLY A 542 -39.46 -3.89 16.17
N PRO A 543 -40.19 -4.52 17.12
CA PRO A 543 -40.44 -3.96 18.45
C PRO A 543 -39.16 -3.62 19.25
N ALA A 544 -38.07 -4.36 19.04
CA ALA A 544 -36.79 -4.10 19.68
C ALA A 544 -36.19 -2.75 19.23
N SER A 545 -36.18 -2.50 17.92
CA SER A 545 -35.67 -1.26 17.31
C SER A 545 -36.52 -0.05 17.71
N ARG A 546 -37.85 -0.21 17.80
CA ARG A 546 -38.78 0.83 18.28
C ARG A 546 -38.53 1.20 19.73
N ARG A 547 -38.38 0.20 20.63
CA ARG A 547 -38.02 0.43 22.03
C ARG A 547 -36.64 1.07 22.18
N ALA A 548 -35.68 0.67 21.36
CA ALA A 548 -34.35 1.27 21.34
C ALA A 548 -34.41 2.75 20.95
N LEU A 549 -35.21 3.10 19.96
CA LEU A 549 -35.39 4.50 19.54
C LEU A 549 -36.13 5.30 20.62
N GLN A 550 -37.17 4.77 21.26
CA GLN A 550 -37.82 5.44 22.40
C GLN A 550 -36.84 5.70 23.55
N ARG A 551 -35.97 4.73 23.89
CA ARG A 551 -34.91 4.92 24.90
C ARG A 551 -33.90 5.98 24.48
N HIS A 552 -33.49 5.97 23.22
CA HIS A 552 -32.58 6.96 22.67
C HIS A 552 -33.20 8.36 22.78
N LEU A 553 -34.47 8.54 22.38
CA LEU A 553 -35.18 9.82 22.48
C LEU A 553 -35.38 10.27 23.93
N ASN A 554 -35.65 9.38 24.88
CA ASN A 554 -35.69 9.76 26.29
C ASN A 554 -34.33 10.27 26.78
N ARG A 555 -33.26 9.59 26.38
CA ARG A 555 -31.89 9.91 26.81
C ARG A 555 -31.36 11.21 26.22
N TRP A 556 -31.57 11.41 24.92
CA TRP A 556 -30.93 12.49 24.17
C TRP A 556 -31.88 13.62 23.78
N ALA A 557 -33.20 13.37 23.79
CA ALA A 557 -34.22 14.35 23.45
C ALA A 557 -35.08 14.78 24.65
N HIS A 558 -34.87 14.20 25.84
CA HIS A 558 -35.68 14.41 27.06
C HIS A 558 -37.17 14.25 26.81
N ALA A 559 -37.55 13.18 26.11
CA ALA A 559 -38.89 13.01 25.55
C ALA A 559 -39.94 12.41 26.51
N ASP A 560 -39.53 11.92 27.69
CA ASP A 560 -40.39 11.29 28.72
C ASP A 560 -41.42 10.28 28.17
N LEU A 561 -41.00 9.48 27.18
CA LEU A 561 -41.82 8.45 26.55
C LEU A 561 -41.86 7.17 27.40
N VAL A 562 -43.00 6.48 27.36
CA VAL A 562 -43.09 5.07 27.79
C VAL A 562 -42.35 4.21 26.75
N VAL A 563 -41.50 3.29 27.21
CA VAL A 563 -40.70 2.40 26.35
C VAL A 563 -41.43 1.06 26.18
N ASP A 564 -42.42 1.04 25.30
CA ASP A 564 -43.30 -0.11 25.03
C ASP A 564 -42.99 -0.79 23.67
N GLY A 565 -42.44 -0.04 22.71
CA GLY A 565 -42.25 -0.48 21.33
C GLY A 565 -43.39 -0.10 20.40
N ASP A 566 -44.42 0.57 20.93
CA ASP A 566 -45.51 1.15 20.17
C ASP A 566 -45.10 2.56 19.75
N PHE A 567 -44.64 2.67 18.50
CA PHE A 567 -44.12 3.93 17.97
C PHE A 567 -45.25 4.83 17.44
N GLY A 568 -46.15 5.23 18.35
CA GLY A 568 -47.31 6.07 18.05
C GLY A 568 -46.99 7.59 17.99
N PRO A 569 -48.02 8.45 17.87
CA PRO A 569 -47.84 9.88 17.61
C PRO A 569 -46.98 10.63 18.63
N ALA A 570 -46.97 10.21 19.90
CA ALA A 570 -46.10 10.80 20.91
C ALA A 570 -44.61 10.55 20.63
N SER A 571 -44.25 9.31 20.27
CA SER A 571 -42.90 8.90 19.89
C SER A 571 -42.44 9.59 18.60
N VAL A 572 -43.35 9.76 17.64
CA VAL A 572 -43.05 10.48 16.38
C VAL A 572 -42.82 11.97 16.63
N ARG A 573 -43.66 12.64 17.44
CA ARG A 573 -43.42 14.05 17.81
C ARG A 573 -42.08 14.24 18.51
N ALA A 574 -41.69 13.30 19.36
CA ALA A 574 -40.38 13.32 20.01
C ALA A 574 -39.23 13.18 18.98
N LEU A 575 -39.36 12.27 18.01
CA LEU A 575 -38.40 12.12 16.91
C LEU A 575 -38.30 13.40 16.07
N GLN A 576 -39.42 14.00 15.67
CA GLN A 576 -39.45 15.23 14.87
C GLN A 576 -38.78 16.40 15.60
N ARG A 577 -39.02 16.56 16.90
CA ARG A 577 -38.33 17.57 17.72
C ARG A 577 -36.82 17.31 17.81
N HIS A 578 -36.42 16.05 17.96
CA HIS A 578 -35.01 15.66 18.00
C HIS A 578 -34.31 15.97 16.67
N LEU A 579 -34.92 15.60 15.54
CA LEU A 579 -34.42 15.89 14.20
C LEU A 579 -34.36 17.40 13.91
N ASN A 580 -35.33 18.18 14.38
CA ASN A 580 -35.27 19.65 14.26
C ASN A 580 -34.09 20.23 15.05
N ARG A 581 -33.84 19.75 16.27
CA ARG A 581 -32.71 20.22 17.10
C ARG A 581 -31.34 19.81 16.54
N MET A 582 -31.19 18.55 16.14
CA MET A 582 -29.90 18.00 15.71
C MET A 582 -29.55 18.30 14.25
N GLY A 583 -30.56 18.28 13.38
CA GLY A 583 -30.40 18.37 11.92
C GLY A 583 -30.84 19.71 11.31
N GLY A 584 -31.50 20.59 12.07
CA GLY A 584 -32.07 21.84 11.55
C GLY A 584 -33.20 21.61 10.53
N ALA A 585 -33.97 20.53 10.69
CA ALA A 585 -34.84 19.99 9.64
C ALA A 585 -36.11 20.82 9.32
N GLY A 586 -36.56 21.70 10.23
CA GLY A 586 -37.73 22.56 10.00
C GLY A 586 -39.07 21.80 9.86
N LEU A 587 -39.18 20.60 10.46
CA LEU A 587 -40.39 19.77 10.40
C LEU A 587 -41.52 20.34 11.26
N ASP A 588 -42.76 20.21 10.76
CA ASP A 588 -43.96 20.31 11.58
C ASP A 588 -44.03 19.14 12.57
N VAL A 589 -44.29 19.43 13.85
CA VAL A 589 -44.34 18.43 14.92
C VAL A 589 -45.77 17.89 15.05
N ASP A 590 -46.23 17.17 14.03
CA ASP A 590 -47.60 16.67 13.90
C ASP A 590 -47.80 15.27 14.51
N GLY A 591 -46.73 14.49 14.68
CA GLY A 591 -46.80 13.10 15.13
C GLY A 591 -47.11 12.09 14.04
N ALA A 592 -47.01 12.46 12.77
CA ALA A 592 -47.13 11.57 11.63
C ALA A 592 -45.73 11.21 11.07
N TRP A 593 -45.40 9.92 11.04
CA TRP A 593 -44.15 9.47 10.43
C TRP A 593 -44.36 9.29 8.93
N GLY A 594 -44.19 10.39 8.19
CA GLY A 594 -44.23 10.41 6.72
C GLY A 594 -42.86 10.64 6.08
N THR A 595 -42.88 10.81 4.76
CA THR A 595 -41.70 11.04 3.91
C THR A 595 -40.81 12.16 4.43
N SER A 596 -41.37 13.30 4.87
CA SER A 596 -40.61 14.44 5.40
C SER A 596 -39.80 14.08 6.65
N THR A 597 -40.41 13.33 7.58
CA THR A 597 -39.75 12.86 8.81
C THR A 597 -38.62 11.88 8.46
N THR A 598 -38.85 10.98 7.50
CA THR A 598 -37.83 10.03 7.03
C THR A 598 -36.68 10.72 6.29
N THR A 599 -36.96 11.68 5.40
CA THR A 599 -35.95 12.51 4.72
C THR A 599 -35.08 13.26 5.73
N ALA A 600 -35.68 13.83 6.76
CA ALA A 600 -34.93 14.52 7.83
C ALA A 600 -34.07 13.54 8.64
N LEU A 601 -34.58 12.35 8.94
CA LEU A 601 -33.82 11.28 9.60
C LEU A 601 -32.64 10.85 8.75
N GLN A 602 -32.85 10.57 7.46
CA GLN A 602 -31.80 10.21 6.50
C GLN A 602 -30.71 11.28 6.45
N ARG A 603 -31.08 12.57 6.31
CA ARG A 603 -30.11 13.69 6.32
C ARG A 603 -29.34 13.80 7.63
N THR A 604 -29.98 13.54 8.76
CA THR A 604 -29.35 13.64 10.09
C THR A 604 -28.38 12.49 10.34
N LEU A 605 -28.76 11.27 9.92
CA LEU A 605 -27.90 10.08 9.94
C LEU A 605 -26.68 10.26 9.02
N ASN A 606 -26.87 10.77 7.80
CA ASN A 606 -25.77 11.02 6.84
C ASN A 606 -24.74 12.02 7.35
N ARG A 607 -25.15 12.97 8.19
CA ARG A 607 -24.27 13.97 8.79
C ARG A 607 -23.59 13.47 10.07
N GLY A 608 -23.87 12.24 10.52
CA GLY A 608 -23.36 11.69 11.78
C GLY A 608 -23.86 12.44 13.02
N ARG A 609 -25.02 13.11 12.93
CA ARG A 609 -25.56 13.98 13.99
C ARG A 609 -26.81 13.41 14.66
N PHE A 610 -27.03 12.10 14.63
CA PHE A 610 -28.27 11.50 15.15
C PHE A 610 -28.14 11.01 16.59
#